data_AF-A0A2B7ZU82-F1
#
_entry.id   AF-A0A2B7ZU82-F1
#
_cell.length_a   1.000
_cell.length_b   1.000
_cell.length_c   1.000
_cell.angle_alpha   90.00
_cell.angle_beta   90.00
_cell.angle_gamma   90.00
#
_symmetry.space_group_name_H-M   'P 1'
#
loop_
_entity.id
_entity.type
_entity.pdbx_description
1 polymer ?
#
loop_
_entity_poly.entity_id
_entity_poly.type
_entity_poly.pdbx_seq_one_letter_code
_entity_poly.pdbx_strand_id
1 'polypeptide(L)'
;AWDSQYWSLWITNGGGGIFADIWTASTFAANGIYVSHTATPGKIYAMSVEHHMRNEVRFNKVSNWRSYALQLEEEDREGRECVPVEIQDSENLFFANLYVFRTIRVKIPFPYAIRTWHSANVEILNFHNFAQTKYAITNALFDVNSDLQVRPWEFARLYMAGKESRPKRDGRAEELASGFEFTEGSCSDSKGNVYFSESRLKRIYKWSADSQSVTLVADYPWPPQGLACDSEDHLLVVFRYDPQPGYLVNGQQETFANPRDAAGTAFSGWGNSGFAIWAYSIDPNNPDETIQKLPTQKMGSIETIHKALYPSNRWRDSHDYNEVVMNMPAECFVAPDKNTIIPISYDLARSNALVEGFPGKPLYATNEYDKRVVRFEIDSKGYVMNPFYFVEKGEYSTAVNNVGNLYVADGEVYIFNPEGKPIGLIEIPERPTSVIFGGKG
;
A
#
# COMPACT_ATOMS: atom_id res chain seq x y z
N ALA A 1 -19.79 22.85 -10.28
CA ALA A 1 -19.28 21.80 -11.19
C ALA A 1 -17.77 21.86 -11.14
N TRP A 2 -17.10 20.80 -10.69
CA TRP A 2 -15.64 20.68 -10.76
C TRP A 2 -15.17 20.58 -12.21
N ASP A 3 -13.86 20.73 -12.43
CA ASP A 3 -13.23 20.62 -13.75
C ASP A 3 -13.90 21.50 -14.83
N SER A 4 -14.17 22.76 -14.48
CA SER A 4 -14.91 23.72 -15.31
C SER A 4 -14.09 24.94 -15.71
N GLN A 5 -12.86 25.06 -15.21
CA GLN A 5 -11.92 26.13 -15.49
C GLN A 5 -10.67 25.57 -16.19
N TYR A 6 -9.98 26.45 -16.90
CA TYR A 6 -8.64 26.17 -17.41
C TYR A 6 -7.63 26.09 -16.25
N TRP A 7 -6.37 26.32 -16.53
CA TRP A 7 -5.26 26.20 -15.58
C TRP A 7 -5.28 27.35 -14.55
N SER A 8 -4.96 27.07 -13.28
CA SER A 8 -4.85 28.12 -12.26
C SER A 8 -3.69 29.08 -12.57
N LEU A 9 -2.56 28.53 -13.01
CA LEU A 9 -1.40 29.29 -13.47
C LEU A 9 -0.93 28.76 -14.82
N TRP A 10 -0.89 29.63 -15.84
CA TRP A 10 -0.44 29.29 -17.19
C TRP A 10 0.75 30.15 -17.61
N ILE A 11 1.88 29.50 -17.89
CA ILE A 11 3.07 30.13 -18.45
C ILE A 11 3.26 29.62 -19.87
N THR A 12 3.25 30.53 -20.84
CA THR A 12 3.26 30.16 -22.26
C THR A 12 3.98 31.17 -23.13
N ASN A 13 4.13 30.83 -24.42
CA ASN A 13 4.59 31.73 -25.49
C ASN A 13 5.91 32.45 -25.14
N GLY A 14 6.93 31.68 -24.73
CA GLY A 14 8.22 32.24 -24.33
C GLY A 14 8.24 32.86 -22.93
N GLY A 15 7.19 32.69 -22.13
CA GLY A 15 7.17 33.08 -20.71
C GLY A 15 8.17 32.28 -19.86
N GLY A 16 8.67 32.90 -18.80
CA GLY A 16 9.60 32.31 -17.83
C GLY A 16 9.76 33.22 -16.62
N GLY A 17 10.77 32.99 -15.79
CA GLY A 17 11.01 33.78 -14.58
C GLY A 17 11.01 32.96 -13.30
N ILE A 18 10.69 33.61 -12.18
CA ILE A 18 10.72 32.99 -10.84
C ILE A 18 9.31 33.00 -10.28
N PHE A 19 8.87 31.83 -9.83
CA PHE A 19 7.60 31.59 -9.14
C PHE A 19 7.94 31.04 -7.77
N ALA A 20 7.58 31.75 -6.71
CA ALA A 20 7.98 31.40 -5.36
C ALA A 20 6.84 31.61 -4.37
N ASP A 21 6.70 30.71 -3.40
CA ASP A 21 5.73 30.81 -2.31
C ASP A 21 4.29 30.93 -2.83
N ILE A 22 3.95 30.02 -3.76
CA ILE A 22 2.62 29.97 -4.37
C ILE A 22 1.91 28.74 -3.85
N TRP A 23 0.72 28.97 -3.31
CA TRP A 23 -0.26 27.92 -3.07
C TRP A 23 -1.38 28.04 -4.10
N THR A 24 -1.62 26.97 -4.85
CA THR A 24 -2.74 26.92 -5.80
C THR A 24 -3.60 25.70 -5.51
N ALA A 25 -4.76 25.94 -4.94
CA ALA A 25 -5.80 24.94 -4.72
C ALA A 25 -7.06 25.35 -5.48
N SER A 26 -7.48 24.55 -6.47
CA SER A 26 -8.72 24.81 -7.20
C SER A 26 -9.23 23.56 -7.90
N THR A 27 -10.27 22.97 -7.33
CA THR A 27 -10.99 21.80 -7.86
C THR A 27 -11.78 22.12 -9.14
N PHE A 28 -11.85 23.39 -9.50
CA PHE A 28 -12.43 23.83 -10.76
C PHE A 28 -11.41 23.84 -11.89
N ALA A 29 -10.13 24.05 -11.57
CA ALA A 29 -9.08 24.19 -12.57
C ALA A 29 -8.66 22.84 -13.12
N ALA A 30 -8.52 22.76 -14.44
CA ALA A 30 -8.04 21.57 -15.11
C ALA A 30 -6.61 21.22 -14.65
N ASN A 31 -5.74 22.22 -14.43
CA ASN A 31 -4.41 22.00 -13.85
C ASN A 31 -4.08 23.09 -12.83
N GLY A 32 -3.25 22.78 -11.84
CA GLY A 32 -2.69 23.78 -10.94
C GLY A 32 -1.68 24.69 -11.63
N ILE A 33 -0.70 24.11 -12.29
CA ILE A 33 0.25 24.83 -13.13
C ILE A 33 0.41 24.13 -14.48
N TYR A 34 0.30 24.91 -15.54
CA TYR A 34 0.63 24.49 -16.89
C TYR A 34 1.73 25.40 -17.47
N VAL A 35 2.86 24.80 -17.82
CA VAL A 35 3.93 25.48 -18.55
C VAL A 35 3.99 24.89 -19.95
N SER A 36 3.95 25.74 -20.97
CA SER A 36 3.91 25.26 -22.35
C SER A 36 4.67 26.15 -23.33
N HIS A 37 5.24 25.57 -24.38
CA HIS A 37 5.83 26.30 -25.51
C HIS A 37 6.80 27.42 -25.08
N THR A 38 7.79 27.07 -24.28
CA THR A 38 8.80 28.03 -23.83
C THR A 38 10.15 27.38 -23.61
N ALA A 39 11.20 28.03 -24.11
CA ALA A 39 12.59 27.71 -23.77
C ALA A 39 13.20 28.71 -22.78
N THR A 40 12.42 29.74 -22.41
CA THR A 40 12.84 30.78 -21.47
C THR A 40 13.02 30.14 -20.09
N PRO A 41 14.17 30.33 -19.43
CA PRO A 41 14.42 29.72 -18.14
C PRO A 41 13.35 30.07 -17.09
N GLY A 42 12.89 29.05 -16.38
CA GLY A 42 11.93 29.18 -15.29
C GLY A 42 12.42 28.52 -14.01
N LYS A 43 12.02 29.09 -12.87
CA LYS A 43 12.32 28.55 -11.54
C LYS A 43 11.07 28.55 -10.66
N ILE A 44 10.82 27.43 -10.02
CA ILE A 44 9.79 27.27 -8.99
C ILE A 44 10.49 27.07 -7.64
N TYR A 45 10.08 27.79 -6.61
CA TYR A 45 10.58 27.66 -5.24
C TYR A 45 9.42 27.53 -4.26
N ALA A 46 9.39 26.48 -3.45
CA ALA A 46 8.40 26.30 -2.37
C ALA A 46 6.97 26.54 -2.86
N MET A 47 6.49 25.67 -3.74
CA MET A 47 5.15 25.74 -4.31
C MET A 47 4.34 24.54 -3.85
N SER A 48 3.11 24.79 -3.42
CA SER A 48 2.13 23.78 -3.09
C SER A 48 1.00 23.83 -4.12
N VAL A 49 0.80 22.72 -4.84
CA VAL A 49 -0.15 22.58 -5.94
C VAL A 49 -1.04 21.40 -5.59
N GLU A 50 -2.30 21.65 -5.27
CA GLU A 50 -3.10 20.62 -4.62
C GLU A 50 -4.57 20.68 -5.04
N HIS A 51 -5.29 19.56 -4.89
CA HIS A 51 -6.74 19.48 -5.12
C HIS A 51 -7.16 19.90 -6.55
N HIS A 52 -6.46 19.42 -7.59
CA HIS A 52 -6.84 19.56 -9.01
C HIS A 52 -7.43 18.26 -9.57
N MET A 53 -8.18 18.37 -10.68
CA MET A 53 -8.98 17.24 -11.18
C MET A 53 -8.29 16.40 -12.27
N ARG A 54 -7.40 16.99 -13.09
CA ARG A 54 -6.74 16.28 -14.21
C ARG A 54 -5.23 16.13 -13.99
N ASN A 55 -4.56 17.24 -13.71
CA ASN A 55 -3.14 17.27 -13.38
C ASN A 55 -2.87 18.34 -12.33
N GLU A 56 -1.88 18.17 -11.48
CA GLU A 56 -1.41 19.30 -10.67
C GLU A 56 -0.40 20.11 -11.49
N VAL A 57 0.60 19.45 -12.07
CA VAL A 57 1.67 20.09 -12.82
C VAL A 57 1.79 19.49 -14.21
N ARG A 58 1.84 20.36 -15.23
CA ARG A 58 2.07 19.93 -16.61
C ARG A 58 3.12 20.78 -17.33
N PHE A 59 4.06 20.09 -17.98
CA PHE A 59 5.06 20.66 -18.88
C PHE A 59 4.84 20.12 -20.30
N ASN A 60 4.75 21.00 -21.29
CA ASN A 60 4.59 20.61 -22.70
C ASN A 60 5.41 21.50 -23.64
N LYS A 61 6.42 20.93 -24.31
CA LYS A 61 7.38 21.69 -25.13
C LYS A 61 8.08 22.78 -24.33
N VAL A 62 8.64 22.38 -23.19
CA VAL A 62 9.32 23.26 -22.24
C VAL A 62 10.77 22.88 -22.13
N SER A 63 11.66 23.87 -22.01
CA SER A 63 13.05 23.62 -21.66
C SER A 63 13.62 24.60 -20.63
N ASN A 64 14.62 24.15 -19.87
CA ASN A 64 15.39 24.96 -18.92
C ASN A 64 14.62 25.38 -17.66
N TRP A 65 13.80 24.47 -17.12
CA TRP A 65 13.01 24.73 -15.91
C TRP A 65 13.53 23.96 -14.70
N ARG A 66 13.53 24.62 -13.55
CA ARG A 66 14.01 24.04 -12.30
C ARG A 66 12.98 24.26 -11.19
N SER A 67 12.60 23.20 -10.50
CA SER A 67 11.68 23.21 -9.37
C SER A 67 12.41 22.81 -8.10
N TYR A 68 12.20 23.57 -7.02
CA TYR A 68 12.80 23.35 -5.71
C TYR A 68 11.69 23.35 -4.65
N ALA A 69 11.52 22.24 -3.94
CA ALA A 69 10.45 22.03 -2.96
C ALA A 69 9.05 22.24 -3.56
N LEU A 70 8.67 21.32 -4.45
CA LEU A 70 7.32 21.27 -5.02
C LEU A 70 6.55 20.18 -4.29
N GLN A 71 5.47 20.58 -3.63
CA GLN A 71 4.55 19.67 -2.94
C GLN A 71 3.23 19.60 -3.68
N LEU A 72 2.75 18.38 -3.82
CA LEU A 72 1.60 17.92 -4.60
C LEU A 72 0.66 17.15 -3.66
N GLU A 73 -0.66 17.31 -3.76
CA GLU A 73 -1.63 16.68 -2.86
C GLU A 73 -3.00 16.37 -3.50
N GLU A 74 -3.35 15.08 -3.45
CA GLU A 74 -4.63 14.56 -3.90
C GLU A 74 -5.61 14.26 -2.75
N GLU A 75 -6.89 14.59 -3.00
CA GLU A 75 -8.03 14.20 -2.16
C GLU A 75 -9.07 13.38 -2.94
N ASP A 76 -9.80 12.49 -2.24
CA ASP A 76 -10.72 11.52 -2.85
C ASP A 76 -11.90 12.15 -3.61
N ARG A 77 -12.44 13.25 -3.09
CA ARG A 77 -13.59 13.91 -3.70
C ARG A 77 -13.16 14.67 -4.95
N GLU A 78 -12.03 15.35 -4.90
CA GLU A 78 -11.70 16.43 -5.82
C GLU A 78 -10.35 16.30 -6.55
N GLY A 79 -9.80 15.10 -6.62
CA GLY A 79 -8.59 14.82 -7.40
C GLY A 79 -8.23 13.33 -7.53
N ARG A 80 -9.18 12.42 -7.31
CA ARG A 80 -8.92 10.96 -7.26
C ARG A 80 -8.21 10.37 -8.50
N GLU A 81 -8.39 11.02 -9.64
CA GLU A 81 -7.84 10.63 -10.95
C GLU A 81 -6.77 11.62 -11.44
N CYS A 82 -6.36 12.57 -10.60
CA CYS A 82 -5.37 13.56 -10.94
C CYS A 82 -4.01 12.90 -11.16
N VAL A 83 -3.28 13.30 -12.21
CA VAL A 83 -1.86 12.94 -12.35
C VAL A 83 -1.00 14.06 -11.75
N PRO A 84 -0.18 13.80 -10.73
CA PRO A 84 0.61 14.85 -10.08
C PRO A 84 1.50 15.62 -11.07
N VAL A 85 2.28 14.91 -11.91
CA VAL A 85 3.16 15.55 -12.90
C VAL A 85 3.04 14.90 -14.28
N GLU A 86 2.83 15.72 -15.29
CA GLU A 86 2.97 15.34 -16.70
C GLU A 86 4.07 16.12 -17.41
N ILE A 87 4.87 15.41 -18.20
CA ILE A 87 5.96 15.99 -18.98
C ILE A 87 5.89 15.45 -20.42
N GLN A 88 5.67 16.33 -21.38
CA GLN A 88 5.57 15.98 -22.78
C GLN A 88 6.51 16.83 -23.64
N ASP A 89 7.21 16.20 -24.59
CA ASP A 89 8.04 16.87 -25.60
C ASP A 89 9.00 17.92 -24.99
N SER A 90 9.51 17.66 -23.78
CA SER A 90 10.23 18.66 -22.96
C SER A 90 11.63 18.18 -22.63
N GLU A 91 12.54 19.12 -22.36
CA GLU A 91 13.94 18.79 -22.07
C GLU A 91 14.58 19.67 -20.99
N ASN A 92 15.63 19.19 -20.35
CA ASN A 92 16.40 19.96 -19.37
C ASN A 92 15.51 20.47 -18.21
N LEU A 93 14.76 19.55 -17.60
CA LEU A 93 13.93 19.80 -16.45
C LEU A 93 14.61 19.26 -15.19
N PHE A 94 14.50 20.00 -14.09
CA PHE A 94 15.08 19.62 -12.82
C PHE A 94 14.06 19.76 -11.71
N PHE A 95 13.97 18.77 -10.83
CA PHE A 95 13.18 18.79 -9.61
C PHE A 95 14.08 18.46 -8.42
N ALA A 96 14.00 19.24 -7.35
CA ALA A 96 14.61 18.91 -6.07
C ALA A 96 13.55 18.94 -4.98
N ASN A 97 13.52 17.92 -4.13
CA ASN A 97 12.53 17.76 -3.05
C ASN A 97 11.10 17.76 -3.62
N LEU A 98 10.82 16.84 -4.55
CA LEU A 98 9.47 16.65 -5.09
C LEU A 98 8.69 15.76 -4.13
N TYR A 99 7.60 16.29 -3.59
CA TYR A 99 6.77 15.61 -2.58
C TYR A 99 5.38 15.36 -3.15
N VAL A 100 5.01 14.10 -3.32
CA VAL A 100 3.70 13.69 -3.82
C VAL A 100 2.92 13.05 -2.68
N PHE A 101 1.76 13.62 -2.36
CA PHE A 101 0.98 13.25 -1.20
C PHE A 101 -0.44 12.82 -1.57
N ARG A 102 -0.95 11.80 -0.88
CA ARG A 102 -2.37 11.43 -0.93
C ARG A 102 -2.95 11.38 0.47
N THR A 103 -4.04 12.10 0.68
CA THR A 103 -4.65 12.26 2.00
C THR A 103 -5.29 10.97 2.53
N ILE A 104 -5.62 10.98 3.82
CA ILE A 104 -6.35 9.91 4.51
C ILE A 104 -7.72 9.59 3.89
N ARG A 105 -8.27 10.48 3.05
CA ARG A 105 -9.57 10.30 2.40
C ARG A 105 -9.47 9.44 1.15
N VAL A 106 -8.29 9.35 0.52
CA VAL A 106 -8.07 8.59 -0.72
C VAL A 106 -8.23 7.09 -0.47
N LYS A 107 -9.05 6.46 -1.29
CA LYS A 107 -9.43 5.05 -1.14
C LYS A 107 -9.09 4.17 -2.35
N ILE A 108 -8.62 4.75 -3.45
CA ILE A 108 -8.35 4.02 -4.69
C ILE A 108 -6.85 4.03 -5.01
N PRO A 109 -6.30 2.95 -5.61
CA PRO A 109 -4.95 2.98 -6.15
C PRO A 109 -4.83 3.95 -7.33
N PHE A 110 -3.61 4.39 -7.63
CA PHE A 110 -3.32 5.24 -8.79
C PHE A 110 -1.97 4.84 -9.40
N PRO A 111 -1.83 4.75 -10.73
CA PRO A 111 -0.75 3.97 -11.35
C PRO A 111 0.63 4.65 -11.35
N TYR A 112 0.71 5.98 -11.40
CA TYR A 112 1.99 6.70 -11.52
C TYR A 112 1.90 8.16 -11.05
N ALA A 113 2.97 8.66 -10.44
CA ALA A 113 3.04 10.04 -9.95
C ALA A 113 3.51 11.01 -11.06
N ILE A 114 4.47 10.54 -11.87
CA ILE A 114 5.02 11.29 -13.01
C ILE A 114 4.76 10.48 -14.27
N ARG A 115 4.16 11.11 -15.28
CA ARG A 115 3.97 10.51 -16.61
C ARG A 115 4.72 11.28 -17.67
N THR A 116 5.51 10.60 -18.50
CA THR A 116 6.36 11.24 -19.50
C THR A 116 6.15 10.73 -20.93
N TRP A 117 6.36 11.63 -21.90
CA TRP A 117 6.45 11.33 -23.32
C TRP A 117 7.55 12.16 -23.97
N HIS A 118 8.35 11.52 -24.84
CA HIS A 118 9.36 12.15 -25.70
C HIS A 118 10.15 13.26 -24.98
N SER A 119 10.62 12.97 -23.77
CA SER A 119 11.29 13.96 -22.93
C SER A 119 12.68 13.49 -22.55
N ALA A 120 13.60 14.43 -22.40
CA ALA A 120 15.02 14.14 -22.21
C ALA A 120 15.62 15.04 -21.13
N ASN A 121 16.72 14.59 -20.51
CA ASN A 121 17.43 15.34 -19.47
C ASN A 121 16.49 15.82 -18.34
N VAL A 122 15.66 14.90 -17.82
CA VAL A 122 14.82 15.15 -16.64
C VAL A 122 15.56 14.60 -15.43
N GLU A 123 15.93 15.48 -14.50
CA GLU A 123 16.60 15.12 -13.26
C GLU A 123 15.69 15.37 -12.06
N ILE A 124 15.60 14.38 -11.17
CA ILE A 124 14.82 14.47 -9.94
C ILE A 124 15.75 14.10 -8.79
N LEU A 125 15.88 15.00 -7.82
CA LEU A 125 16.58 14.79 -6.56
C LEU A 125 15.60 14.75 -5.41
N ASN A 126 15.73 13.76 -4.53
CA ASN A 126 14.91 13.58 -3.34
C ASN A 126 13.40 13.56 -3.67
N PHE A 127 12.94 12.43 -4.21
CA PHE A 127 11.53 12.19 -4.49
C PHE A 127 10.88 11.45 -3.33
N HIS A 128 9.68 11.90 -2.95
CA HIS A 128 8.88 11.32 -1.89
C HIS A 128 7.46 11.06 -2.41
N ASN A 129 6.94 9.85 -2.16
CA ASN A 129 5.57 9.46 -2.52
C ASN A 129 4.90 8.81 -1.32
N PHE A 130 3.91 9.52 -0.78
CA PHE A 130 3.32 9.20 0.51
C PHE A 130 1.81 9.19 0.44
N ALA A 131 1.22 8.21 1.12
CA ALA A 131 -0.19 8.22 1.48
C ALA A 131 -0.36 7.84 2.95
N GLN A 132 -1.35 8.46 3.60
CA GLN A 132 -1.72 8.07 4.97
C GLN A 132 -2.39 6.69 5.00
N THR A 133 -3.01 6.29 3.89
CA THR A 133 -3.61 4.98 3.65
C THR A 133 -2.61 4.05 2.96
N LYS A 134 -3.03 2.82 2.63
CA LYS A 134 -2.23 1.88 1.83
C LYS A 134 -2.14 2.23 0.33
N TYR A 135 -2.76 3.33 -0.10
CA TYR A 135 -2.91 3.72 -1.51
C TYR A 135 -1.90 4.80 -1.97
N ALA A 136 -0.64 4.68 -1.55
CA ALA A 136 0.44 5.44 -2.17
C ALA A 136 0.46 5.17 -3.69
N ILE A 137 0.91 6.15 -4.48
CA ILE A 137 0.86 6.01 -5.94
C ILE A 137 1.77 4.84 -6.37
N THR A 138 1.27 3.98 -7.24
CA THR A 138 1.90 2.68 -7.56
C THR A 138 3.28 2.81 -8.16
N ASN A 139 3.57 3.83 -8.97
CA ASN A 139 4.90 4.07 -9.52
C ASN A 139 5.29 5.54 -9.34
N ALA A 140 6.57 5.80 -9.08
CA ALA A 140 7.06 7.17 -9.06
C ALA A 140 7.03 7.78 -10.47
N LEU A 141 7.42 7.01 -11.49
CA LEU A 141 7.42 7.48 -12.87
C LEU A 141 7.01 6.37 -13.84
N PHE A 142 6.24 6.73 -14.86
CA PHE A 142 5.96 5.93 -16.03
C PHE A 142 6.28 6.71 -17.31
N ASP A 143 7.24 6.21 -18.11
CA ASP A 143 7.50 6.73 -19.44
C ASP A 143 6.73 5.92 -20.48
N VAL A 144 5.83 6.59 -21.20
CA VAL A 144 4.85 5.92 -22.06
C VAL A 144 5.50 5.29 -23.30
N ASN A 145 6.57 5.88 -23.83
CA ASN A 145 7.15 5.40 -25.09
C ASN A 145 8.14 4.27 -24.89
N SER A 146 8.91 4.32 -23.81
CA SER A 146 9.81 3.24 -23.43
C SER A 146 9.12 2.17 -22.60
N ASP A 147 7.90 2.39 -22.08
CA ASP A 147 7.23 1.48 -21.14
C ASP A 147 8.10 1.21 -19.90
N LEU A 148 8.91 2.21 -19.53
CA LEU A 148 9.77 2.18 -18.35
C LEU A 148 8.96 2.61 -17.13
N GLN A 149 9.08 1.85 -16.04
CA GLN A 149 8.49 2.16 -14.75
C GLN A 149 9.59 2.35 -13.71
N VAL A 150 9.55 3.46 -12.99
CA VAL A 150 10.36 3.68 -11.78
C VAL A 150 9.47 3.39 -10.59
N ARG A 151 9.75 2.27 -9.91
CA ARG A 151 8.91 1.76 -8.83
C ARG A 151 9.17 2.39 -7.46
N PRO A 152 10.41 2.60 -6.98
CA PRO A 152 10.61 3.05 -5.61
C PRO A 152 9.80 4.30 -5.24
N TRP A 153 9.10 4.27 -4.11
CA TRP A 153 8.37 5.46 -3.60
C TRP A 153 9.31 6.54 -3.09
N GLU A 154 10.50 6.15 -2.65
CA GLU A 154 11.55 7.04 -2.17
C GLU A 154 12.80 6.83 -3.03
N PHE A 155 13.42 7.92 -3.50
CA PHE A 155 14.77 7.85 -4.07
C PHE A 155 15.52 9.17 -3.97
N ALA A 156 16.84 9.06 -3.81
CA ALA A 156 17.73 10.21 -3.73
C ALA A 156 17.94 10.90 -5.08
N ARG A 157 18.02 10.14 -6.18
CA ARG A 157 18.24 10.67 -7.52
C ARG A 157 17.65 9.76 -8.61
N LEU A 158 16.98 10.37 -9.57
CA LEU A 158 16.63 9.79 -10.86
C LEU A 158 17.11 10.74 -11.96
N TYR A 159 17.67 10.19 -13.03
CA TYR A 159 18.01 10.95 -14.23
C TYR A 159 17.53 10.19 -15.46
N MET A 160 16.65 10.83 -16.24
CA MET A 160 16.13 10.34 -17.51
C MET A 160 16.83 11.07 -18.65
N ALA A 161 17.57 10.33 -19.46
CA ALA A 161 18.36 10.86 -20.57
C ALA A 161 17.54 11.06 -21.85
N GLY A 162 16.35 10.47 -21.97
CA GLY A 162 15.50 10.52 -23.17
C GLY A 162 15.89 9.51 -24.25
N LYS A 163 16.60 8.45 -23.86
CA LYS A 163 17.06 7.35 -24.73
C LYS A 163 16.81 5.97 -24.11
N GLU A 164 15.89 5.93 -23.16
CA GLU A 164 15.50 4.74 -22.42
C GLU A 164 14.89 3.73 -23.39
N SER A 165 15.31 2.48 -23.26
CA SER A 165 14.80 1.37 -24.06
C SER A 165 13.78 0.58 -23.26
N ARG A 166 12.82 -0.01 -23.97
CA ARG A 166 11.84 -0.90 -23.34
C ARG A 166 12.52 -2.04 -22.58
N PRO A 167 12.22 -2.22 -21.28
CA PRO A 167 12.82 -3.28 -20.50
C PRO A 167 12.37 -4.64 -21.04
N LYS A 168 13.31 -5.59 -21.12
CA LYS A 168 12.99 -6.99 -21.41
C LYS A 168 12.68 -7.69 -20.10
N ARG A 169 11.44 -8.13 -19.92
CA ARG A 169 11.04 -8.92 -18.75
C ARG A 169 11.53 -10.36 -18.89
N ASP A 170 12.01 -10.95 -17.80
CA ASP A 170 12.56 -12.31 -17.81
C ASP A 170 11.50 -13.42 -17.97
N GLY A 171 10.21 -13.08 -17.83
CA GLY A 171 9.07 -13.98 -18.07
C GLY A 171 8.84 -15.00 -16.97
N ARG A 172 9.40 -14.81 -15.76
CA ARG A 172 9.25 -15.74 -14.63
C ARG A 172 7.87 -15.72 -13.97
N ALA A 173 7.09 -14.65 -14.16
CA ALA A 173 5.75 -14.50 -13.62
C ALA A 173 4.69 -14.79 -14.70
N GLU A 174 3.69 -15.60 -14.33
CA GLU A 174 2.51 -15.90 -15.14
C GLU A 174 1.29 -15.24 -14.50
N GLU A 175 0.49 -14.52 -15.30
CA GLU A 175 -0.79 -13.97 -14.83
C GLU A 175 -1.84 -15.09 -14.75
N LEU A 176 -2.33 -15.35 -13.54
CA LEU A 176 -3.37 -16.36 -13.31
C LEU A 176 -4.80 -15.80 -13.50
N ALA A 177 -4.99 -14.51 -13.25
CA ALA A 177 -6.26 -13.80 -13.41
C ALA A 177 -6.04 -12.27 -13.39
N SER A 178 -6.96 -11.54 -14.01
CA SER A 178 -7.05 -10.07 -14.01
C SER A 178 -8.50 -9.61 -13.85
N GLY A 179 -8.72 -8.28 -13.78
CA GLY A 179 -10.03 -7.69 -13.55
C GLY A 179 -10.30 -7.23 -12.11
N PHE A 180 -9.24 -7.12 -11.31
CA PHE A 180 -9.27 -6.57 -9.95
C PHE A 180 -8.72 -5.14 -9.94
N GLU A 181 -9.08 -4.36 -8.92
CA GLU A 181 -8.58 -3.01 -8.70
C GLU A 181 -7.36 -2.99 -7.78
N PHE A 182 -7.43 -3.68 -6.64
CA PHE A 182 -6.35 -3.71 -5.65
C PHE A 182 -6.44 -5.00 -4.83
N THR A 183 -5.89 -6.08 -5.39
CA THR A 183 -5.84 -7.37 -4.68
C THR A 183 -4.95 -7.25 -3.45
N GLU A 184 -5.34 -7.87 -2.35
CA GLU A 184 -4.56 -7.91 -1.11
C GLU A 184 -5.04 -9.02 -0.18
N GLY A 185 -4.40 -9.14 0.98
CA GLY A 185 -4.83 -10.03 2.06
C GLY A 185 -4.72 -11.50 1.70
N SER A 186 -3.72 -11.92 0.92
CA SER A 186 -3.68 -13.30 0.44
C SER A 186 -3.31 -14.32 1.52
N CYS A 187 -3.91 -15.51 1.46
CA CYS A 187 -3.55 -16.68 2.27
C CYS A 187 -3.79 -17.98 1.48
N SER A 188 -3.31 -19.10 1.99
CA SER A 188 -3.48 -20.41 1.36
C SER A 188 -4.01 -21.47 2.32
N ASP A 189 -4.86 -22.37 1.83
CA ASP A 189 -5.28 -23.56 2.58
C ASP A 189 -4.34 -24.76 2.35
N SER A 190 -4.52 -25.83 3.13
CA SER A 190 -3.72 -27.05 3.05
C SER A 190 -3.84 -27.80 1.71
N LYS A 191 -4.86 -27.49 0.91
CA LYS A 191 -5.10 -28.06 -0.43
C LYS A 191 -4.41 -27.24 -1.53
N GLY A 192 -3.72 -26.16 -1.15
CA GLY A 192 -3.03 -25.27 -2.07
C GLY A 192 -3.94 -24.23 -2.73
N ASN A 193 -5.21 -24.11 -2.36
CA ASN A 193 -6.02 -23.00 -2.86
C ASN A 193 -5.51 -21.69 -2.26
N VAL A 194 -5.64 -20.60 -3.02
CA VAL A 194 -5.25 -19.26 -2.57
C VAL A 194 -6.50 -18.40 -2.43
N TYR A 195 -6.68 -17.78 -1.27
CA TYR A 195 -7.70 -16.77 -1.03
C TYR A 195 -7.06 -15.39 -1.09
N PHE A 196 -7.78 -14.40 -1.61
CA PHE A 196 -7.35 -13.01 -1.65
C PHE A 196 -8.58 -12.09 -1.66
N SER A 197 -8.38 -10.80 -1.46
CA SER A 197 -9.48 -9.86 -1.25
C SER A 197 -9.23 -8.51 -1.92
N GLU A 198 -10.26 -7.68 -1.94
CA GLU A 198 -10.18 -6.26 -2.27
C GLU A 198 -10.89 -5.48 -1.16
N SER A 199 -10.15 -4.76 -0.29
CA SER A 199 -10.77 -4.04 0.83
C SER A 199 -11.86 -3.07 0.39
N ARG A 200 -11.58 -2.24 -0.63
CA ARG A 200 -12.50 -1.19 -1.06
C ARG A 200 -13.78 -1.75 -1.69
N LEU A 201 -13.64 -2.77 -2.54
CA LEU A 201 -14.76 -3.44 -3.18
C LEU A 201 -15.46 -4.44 -2.27
N LYS A 202 -14.87 -4.74 -1.11
CA LYS A 202 -15.40 -5.64 -0.06
C LYS A 202 -15.61 -7.06 -0.56
N ARG A 203 -14.71 -7.55 -1.41
CA ARG A 203 -14.82 -8.86 -2.04
C ARG A 203 -13.71 -9.78 -1.57
N ILE A 204 -14.05 -11.06 -1.46
CA ILE A 204 -13.14 -12.16 -1.15
C ILE A 204 -13.25 -13.16 -2.29
N TYR A 205 -12.10 -13.60 -2.80
CA TYR A 205 -11.98 -14.51 -3.92
C TYR A 205 -11.18 -15.74 -3.52
N LYS A 206 -11.34 -16.81 -4.30
CA LYS A 206 -10.55 -18.03 -4.22
C LYS A 206 -10.01 -18.36 -5.59
N TRP A 207 -8.70 -18.52 -5.72
CA TRP A 207 -8.08 -19.26 -6.81
C TRP A 207 -7.96 -20.74 -6.41
N SER A 208 -8.58 -21.63 -7.17
CA SER A 208 -8.52 -23.07 -6.89
C SER A 208 -7.31 -23.71 -7.54
N ALA A 209 -6.51 -24.44 -6.77
CA ALA A 209 -5.39 -25.22 -7.30
C ALA A 209 -5.84 -26.44 -8.12
N ASP A 210 -7.07 -26.90 -7.92
CA ASP A 210 -7.65 -28.03 -8.65
C ASP A 210 -8.11 -27.62 -10.04
N SER A 211 -8.93 -26.57 -10.15
CA SER A 211 -9.52 -26.13 -11.41
C SER A 211 -8.72 -25.02 -12.10
N GLN A 212 -7.70 -24.46 -11.44
CA GLN A 212 -6.91 -23.31 -11.93
C GLN A 212 -7.80 -22.11 -12.32
N SER A 213 -8.84 -21.86 -11.53
CA SER A 213 -9.81 -20.79 -11.80
C SER A 213 -10.09 -19.96 -10.56
N VAL A 214 -10.43 -18.70 -10.76
CA VAL A 214 -10.87 -17.80 -9.69
C VAL A 214 -12.39 -17.81 -9.55
N THR A 215 -12.90 -17.84 -8.33
CA THR A 215 -14.31 -17.66 -7.97
C THR A 215 -14.47 -16.58 -6.91
N LEU A 216 -15.58 -15.83 -6.96
CA LEU A 216 -16.01 -14.98 -5.85
C LEU A 216 -16.50 -15.88 -4.70
N VAL A 217 -15.97 -15.65 -3.50
CA VAL A 217 -16.37 -16.36 -2.27
C VAL A 217 -17.44 -15.56 -1.54
N ALA A 218 -17.20 -14.28 -1.26
CA ALA A 218 -18.13 -13.45 -0.49
C ALA A 218 -17.96 -11.96 -0.76
N ASP A 219 -19.01 -11.18 -0.48
CA ASP A 219 -19.06 -9.71 -0.65
C ASP A 219 -19.74 -8.96 0.52
N TYR A 220 -19.34 -9.31 1.75
CA TYR A 220 -19.88 -8.72 2.98
C TYR A 220 -19.83 -7.19 3.04
N PRO A 221 -20.68 -6.54 3.87
CA PRO A 221 -20.76 -5.08 3.93
C PRO A 221 -19.52 -4.40 4.55
N TRP A 222 -18.51 -5.14 5.02
CA TRP A 222 -17.31 -4.63 5.69
C TRP A 222 -16.04 -4.87 4.87
N PRO A 223 -15.11 -3.90 4.79
CA PRO A 223 -13.81 -4.07 4.12
C PRO A 223 -12.95 -5.17 4.77
N PRO A 224 -12.59 -6.26 4.04
CA PRO A 224 -11.60 -7.23 4.52
C PRO A 224 -10.20 -6.61 4.46
N GLN A 225 -9.45 -6.66 5.56
CA GLN A 225 -8.09 -6.11 5.68
C GLN A 225 -6.99 -7.17 5.61
N GLY A 226 -7.32 -8.42 5.93
CA GLY A 226 -6.40 -9.54 5.84
C GLY A 226 -7.13 -10.86 5.95
N LEU A 227 -6.63 -11.88 5.25
CA LEU A 227 -7.13 -13.24 5.28
C LEU A 227 -6.06 -14.16 5.87
N ALA A 228 -6.50 -15.26 6.46
CA ALA A 228 -5.65 -16.37 6.88
C ALA A 228 -6.45 -17.67 6.86
N CYS A 229 -5.76 -18.81 6.90
CA CYS A 229 -6.38 -20.09 7.22
C CYS A 229 -5.88 -20.55 8.59
N ASP A 230 -6.81 -21.04 9.42
CA ASP A 230 -6.45 -21.76 10.64
C ASP A 230 -5.88 -23.16 10.32
N SER A 231 -5.55 -23.95 11.33
CA SER A 231 -4.95 -25.28 11.12
C SER A 231 -5.92 -26.33 10.56
N GLU A 232 -7.21 -26.01 10.49
CA GLU A 232 -8.28 -26.87 9.98
C GLU A 232 -8.89 -26.32 8.67
N ASP A 233 -8.20 -25.38 8.01
CA ASP A 233 -8.59 -24.70 6.77
C ASP A 233 -9.87 -23.82 6.88
N HIS A 234 -10.25 -23.40 8.08
CA HIS A 234 -11.28 -22.35 8.20
C HIS A 234 -10.72 -21.02 7.70
N LEU A 235 -11.45 -20.34 6.80
CA LEU A 235 -11.04 -19.04 6.30
C LEU A 235 -11.31 -17.98 7.36
N LEU A 236 -10.24 -17.36 7.85
CA LEU A 236 -10.29 -16.25 8.79
C LEU A 236 -10.21 -14.93 8.03
N VAL A 237 -11.02 -13.96 8.45
CA VAL A 237 -11.07 -12.63 7.83
C VAL A 237 -11.07 -11.54 8.89
N VAL A 238 -10.13 -10.62 8.80
CA VAL A 238 -10.11 -9.40 9.59
C VAL A 238 -10.86 -8.32 8.83
N PHE A 239 -11.94 -7.79 9.41
CA PHE A 239 -12.75 -6.71 8.85
C PHE A 239 -12.56 -5.41 9.62
N ARG A 240 -12.61 -4.29 8.89
CA ARG A 240 -12.89 -2.98 9.46
C ARG A 240 -14.40 -2.77 9.59
N TYR A 241 -14.86 -2.43 10.79
CA TYR A 241 -16.26 -2.10 11.08
C TYR A 241 -16.42 -0.63 11.41
N ASP A 242 -17.04 0.13 10.52
CA ASP A 242 -17.44 1.52 10.76
C ASP A 242 -18.93 1.56 11.16
N PRO A 243 -19.26 1.94 12.40
CA PRO A 243 -20.65 2.14 12.84
C PRO A 243 -21.40 3.07 11.91
N GLN A 244 -22.60 2.68 11.52
CA GLN A 244 -23.44 3.54 10.68
C GLN A 244 -24.09 4.63 11.54
N PRO A 245 -23.95 5.91 11.18
CA PRO A 245 -24.62 6.99 11.89
C PRO A 245 -26.15 6.80 11.89
N GLY A 246 -26.75 6.84 13.07
CA GLY A 246 -28.20 6.65 13.25
C GLY A 246 -28.65 5.19 13.37
N TYR A 247 -27.75 4.21 13.15
CA TYR A 247 -28.03 2.82 13.48
C TYR A 247 -27.77 2.59 14.98
N LEU A 248 -28.85 2.39 15.74
CA LEU A 248 -28.80 2.27 17.18
C LEU A 248 -28.83 0.80 17.61
N VAL A 249 -27.81 0.37 18.34
CA VAL A 249 -27.80 -0.93 19.02
C VAL A 249 -28.33 -0.73 20.43
N ASN A 250 -29.46 -1.37 20.76
CA ASN A 250 -30.15 -1.19 22.05
C ASN A 250 -30.47 0.28 22.38
N GLY A 251 -30.80 1.08 21.36
CA GLY A 251 -31.11 2.50 21.51
C GLY A 251 -29.90 3.43 21.63
N GLN A 252 -28.68 2.92 21.47
CA GLN A 252 -27.45 3.71 21.53
C GLN A 252 -26.64 3.64 20.24
N GLN A 253 -26.04 4.76 19.85
CA GLN A 253 -25.06 4.79 18.77
C GLN A 253 -23.80 4.07 19.25
N GLU A 254 -23.37 3.04 18.50
CA GLU A 254 -22.07 2.43 18.74
C GLU A 254 -20.96 3.46 18.49
N THR A 255 -20.01 3.54 19.42
CA THR A 255 -18.82 4.40 19.30
C THR A 255 -17.59 3.61 19.70
N PHE A 256 -16.48 3.84 19.00
CA PHE A 256 -15.20 3.19 19.26
C PHE A 256 -14.11 4.26 19.46
N ALA A 257 -13.40 4.17 20.57
CA ALA A 257 -12.24 5.02 20.82
C ALA A 257 -11.00 4.42 20.16
N ASN A 258 -10.08 5.29 19.70
CA ASN A 258 -8.77 4.82 19.26
C ASN A 258 -8.03 4.17 20.43
N PRO A 259 -7.45 2.97 20.24
CA PRO A 259 -6.59 2.36 21.24
C PRO A 259 -5.26 3.14 21.34
N ARG A 260 -4.47 2.85 22.38
CA ARG A 260 -3.21 3.58 22.65
C ARG A 260 -2.18 3.42 21.51
N ASP A 261 -2.12 2.24 20.90
CA ASP A 261 -1.23 1.90 19.79
C ASP A 261 -1.64 2.56 18.45
N ALA A 262 -2.76 3.29 18.42
CA ALA A 262 -3.11 4.15 17.29
C ALA A 262 -2.28 5.44 17.22
N ALA A 263 -1.69 5.91 18.32
CA ALA A 263 -0.77 7.04 18.28
C ALA A 263 0.45 6.72 17.41
N GLY A 264 1.15 7.71 16.84
CA GLY A 264 2.42 7.51 16.12
C GLY A 264 2.33 7.13 14.64
N THR A 265 1.13 6.95 14.10
CA THR A 265 0.87 6.77 12.67
C THR A 265 -0.01 7.88 12.11
N ALA A 266 0.33 8.44 10.94
CA ALA A 266 -0.54 9.39 10.24
C ALA A 266 -1.90 8.80 9.86
N PHE A 267 -2.04 7.47 9.86
CA PHE A 267 -3.31 6.80 9.58
C PHE A 267 -4.38 7.10 10.64
N SER A 268 -4.02 7.35 11.90
CA SER A 268 -5.01 7.58 12.96
C SER A 268 -5.45 9.04 13.12
N GLY A 269 -4.78 9.95 12.42
CA GLY A 269 -5.09 11.37 12.47
C GLY A 269 -6.27 11.77 11.57
N TRP A 270 -6.53 13.08 11.50
CA TRP A 270 -7.49 13.70 10.56
C TRP A 270 -8.87 13.04 10.50
N GLY A 271 -9.35 12.56 11.65
CA GLY A 271 -10.68 11.96 11.80
C GLY A 271 -10.80 10.52 11.32
N ASN A 272 -9.72 9.80 11.05
CA ASN A 272 -9.78 8.34 10.83
C ASN A 272 -9.75 7.58 12.17
N SER A 273 -10.87 7.66 12.87
CA SER A 273 -11.15 7.01 14.15
C SER A 273 -12.61 6.53 14.17
N GLY A 274 -13.08 6.00 15.31
CA GLY A 274 -14.50 5.65 15.44
C GLY A 274 -14.89 4.29 14.87
N PHE A 275 -13.94 3.48 14.43
CA PHE A 275 -14.16 2.13 13.89
C PHE A 275 -13.64 1.04 14.83
N ALA A 276 -14.15 -0.17 14.66
CA ALA A 276 -13.62 -1.38 15.28
C ALA A 276 -12.91 -2.26 14.26
N ILE A 277 -12.06 -3.16 14.77
CA ILE A 277 -11.53 -4.29 14.02
C ILE A 277 -12.17 -5.55 14.58
N TRP A 278 -12.69 -6.39 13.69
CA TRP A 278 -13.30 -7.65 14.04
C TRP A 278 -12.72 -8.76 13.19
N ALA A 279 -12.50 -9.93 13.77
CA ALA A 279 -12.16 -11.13 13.01
C ALA A 279 -13.35 -12.08 12.96
N TYR A 280 -13.48 -12.78 11.83
CA TYR A 280 -14.53 -13.75 11.56
C TYR A 280 -13.91 -15.03 10.99
N SER A 281 -14.60 -16.16 11.17
CA SER A 281 -14.37 -17.40 10.45
C SER A 281 -15.49 -17.64 9.45
N ILE A 282 -15.18 -18.25 8.31
CA ILE A 282 -16.09 -18.56 7.22
C ILE A 282 -15.73 -19.93 6.63
N ASP A 283 -16.71 -20.77 6.32
CA ASP A 283 -16.52 -21.89 5.40
C ASP A 283 -16.62 -21.35 3.95
N PRO A 284 -15.54 -21.38 3.16
CA PRO A 284 -15.55 -20.84 1.81
C PRO A 284 -16.51 -21.56 0.85
N ASN A 285 -17.04 -22.74 1.21
CA ASN A 285 -18.04 -23.46 0.42
C ASN A 285 -19.49 -23.11 0.82
N ASN A 286 -19.69 -22.47 1.97
CA ASN A 286 -21.00 -22.03 2.43
C ASN A 286 -20.89 -20.68 3.19
N PRO A 287 -20.37 -19.63 2.55
CA PRO A 287 -19.92 -18.44 3.26
C PRO A 287 -21.06 -17.71 3.98
N ASP A 288 -22.20 -17.55 3.31
CA ASP A 288 -23.33 -16.76 3.81
C ASP A 288 -23.94 -17.31 5.11
N GLU A 289 -23.99 -18.63 5.25
CA GLU A 289 -24.59 -19.31 6.41
C GLU A 289 -23.58 -19.61 7.53
N THR A 290 -22.27 -19.45 7.28
CA THR A 290 -21.21 -19.87 8.21
C THR A 290 -20.35 -18.73 8.74
N ILE A 291 -20.55 -17.50 8.28
CA ILE A 291 -19.84 -16.34 8.83
C ILE A 291 -20.07 -16.21 10.33
N GLN A 292 -19.00 -16.34 11.11
CA GLN A 292 -19.05 -16.31 12.56
C GLN A 292 -17.98 -15.37 13.12
N LYS A 293 -18.39 -14.41 13.95
CA LYS A 293 -17.46 -13.54 14.66
C LYS A 293 -16.60 -14.35 15.62
N LEU A 294 -15.28 -14.18 15.57
CA LEU A 294 -14.36 -14.86 16.47
C LEU A 294 -14.51 -14.31 17.91
N PRO A 295 -14.44 -15.19 18.93
CA PRO A 295 -14.39 -14.75 20.31
C PRO A 295 -13.07 -14.04 20.62
N THR A 296 -13.15 -12.99 21.45
CA THR A 296 -11.98 -12.32 22.02
C THR A 296 -11.60 -13.00 23.33
N GLN A 297 -10.30 -13.27 23.52
CA GLN A 297 -9.75 -13.78 24.77
C GLN A 297 -8.52 -12.98 25.19
N LYS A 298 -8.19 -13.03 26.49
CA LYS A 298 -6.98 -12.43 27.02
C LYS A 298 -5.75 -13.09 26.39
N MET A 299 -4.80 -12.29 25.93
CA MET A 299 -3.58 -12.81 25.35
C MET A 299 -2.80 -13.65 26.38
N GLY A 300 -2.29 -14.81 25.96
CA GLY A 300 -1.60 -15.78 26.80
C GLY A 300 -2.50 -16.71 27.64
N SER A 301 -3.83 -16.55 27.62
CA SER A 301 -4.75 -17.49 28.29
C SER A 301 -4.95 -18.80 27.54
N ILE A 302 -4.60 -18.84 26.25
CA ILE A 302 -4.68 -20.06 25.44
C ILE A 302 -3.54 -21.00 25.85
N GLU A 303 -3.87 -22.27 26.07
CA GLU A 303 -2.92 -23.26 26.58
C GLU A 303 -1.79 -23.52 25.58
N THR A 304 -2.16 -23.85 24.35
CA THR A 304 -1.25 -24.18 23.25
C THR A 304 -1.54 -23.28 22.05
N ILE A 305 -0.53 -22.56 21.59
CA ILE A 305 -0.58 -21.79 20.34
C ILE A 305 0.07 -22.63 19.24
N HIS A 306 -0.69 -22.91 18.19
CA HIS A 306 -0.15 -23.46 16.95
C HIS A 306 0.38 -22.33 16.06
N LYS A 307 -0.43 -21.28 15.87
CA LYS A 307 -0.16 -20.18 14.95
C LYS A 307 -0.65 -18.84 15.54
N ALA A 308 0.14 -17.79 15.39
CA ALA A 308 -0.24 -16.41 15.70
C ALA A 308 -0.13 -15.56 14.43
N LEU A 309 -1.21 -14.86 14.08
CA LEU A 309 -1.34 -14.10 12.84
C LEU A 309 -1.19 -12.59 13.13
N TYR A 310 -0.14 -11.98 12.59
CA TYR A 310 0.17 -10.57 12.80
C TYR A 310 0.00 -9.75 11.51
N PRO A 311 -0.24 -8.43 11.60
CA PRO A 311 -0.09 -7.53 10.46
C PRO A 311 1.22 -7.77 9.70
N SER A 312 1.14 -7.95 8.38
CA SER A 312 2.29 -8.16 7.51
C SER A 312 3.19 -6.94 7.40
N ASN A 313 2.59 -5.76 7.48
CA ASN A 313 3.21 -4.45 7.34
C ASN A 313 2.62 -3.44 8.33
N ARG A 314 3.46 -2.50 8.76
CA ARG A 314 3.00 -1.34 9.56
C ARG A 314 3.66 -0.06 9.06
N TRP A 315 2.85 0.98 8.89
CA TRP A 315 3.29 2.33 8.55
C TRP A 315 3.39 3.18 9.80
N ARG A 316 4.62 3.50 10.21
CA ARG A 316 4.96 4.13 11.49
C ARG A 316 5.87 5.33 11.26
N ASP A 317 5.30 6.42 10.74
CA ASP A 317 5.99 7.66 10.36
C ASP A 317 6.46 8.51 11.55
N SER A 318 6.12 8.12 12.79
CA SER A 318 6.78 8.64 14.00
C SER A 318 8.04 7.87 14.41
N HIS A 319 8.50 6.92 13.59
CA HIS A 319 9.67 6.07 13.84
C HIS A 319 9.58 5.21 15.12
N ASP A 320 8.37 4.84 15.52
CA ASP A 320 8.08 4.07 16.75
C ASP A 320 7.75 2.59 16.48
N TYR A 321 8.11 2.08 15.29
CA TYR A 321 7.77 0.72 14.84
C TYR A 321 8.10 -0.37 15.87
N ASN A 322 9.32 -0.34 16.43
CA ASN A 322 9.74 -1.34 17.41
C ASN A 322 8.96 -1.25 18.71
N GLU A 323 8.60 -0.05 19.17
CA GLU A 323 7.79 0.13 20.37
C GLU A 323 6.40 -0.46 20.18
N VAL A 324 5.78 -0.16 19.03
CA VAL A 324 4.41 -0.56 18.73
C VAL A 324 4.28 -2.05 18.49
N VAL A 325 5.19 -2.65 17.73
CA VAL A 325 5.18 -4.11 17.50
C VAL A 325 5.41 -4.90 18.78
N MET A 326 6.27 -4.39 19.65
CA MET A 326 6.61 -5.03 20.92
C MET A 326 5.60 -4.72 22.03
N ASN A 327 4.56 -3.93 21.75
CA ASN A 327 3.45 -3.77 22.69
C ASN A 327 2.74 -5.11 22.83
N MET A 328 2.97 -5.78 23.95
CA MET A 328 2.32 -7.04 24.33
C MET A 328 0.79 -6.87 24.25
N PRO A 329 0.10 -7.40 23.23
CA PRO A 329 -1.33 -7.17 23.06
C PRO A 329 -2.08 -7.73 24.26
N ALA A 330 -3.08 -7.00 24.76
CA ALA A 330 -3.85 -7.45 25.92
C ALA A 330 -4.80 -8.61 25.57
N GLU A 331 -5.28 -8.64 24.33
CA GLU A 331 -6.30 -9.54 23.84
C GLU A 331 -5.98 -10.06 22.43
N CYS A 332 -6.60 -11.18 22.07
CA CYS A 332 -6.55 -11.77 20.74
C CYS A 332 -7.92 -12.30 20.33
N PHE A 333 -8.15 -12.36 19.01
CA PHE A 333 -9.21 -13.20 18.47
C PHE A 333 -8.73 -14.65 18.41
N VAL A 334 -9.64 -15.59 18.69
CA VAL A 334 -9.33 -17.03 18.69
C VAL A 334 -10.11 -17.72 17.57
N ALA A 335 -9.40 -18.43 16.70
CA ALA A 335 -9.98 -19.17 15.60
C ALA A 335 -10.76 -20.43 16.06
N PRO A 336 -11.58 -21.05 15.19
CA PRO A 336 -12.34 -22.25 15.53
C PRO A 336 -11.48 -23.43 16.00
N ASP A 337 -10.27 -23.60 15.47
CA ASP A 337 -9.28 -24.61 15.91
C ASP A 337 -8.75 -24.41 17.35
N LYS A 338 -9.12 -23.30 17.99
CA LYS A 338 -8.77 -22.91 19.37
C LYS A 338 -7.28 -22.72 19.66
N ASN A 339 -6.42 -22.80 18.65
CA ASN A 339 -4.97 -22.71 18.80
C ASN A 339 -4.31 -21.78 17.77
N THR A 340 -5.08 -21.28 16.80
CA THR A 340 -4.74 -20.14 15.94
C THR A 340 -5.32 -18.87 16.53
N ILE A 341 -4.49 -17.84 16.66
CA ILE A 341 -4.88 -16.55 17.23
C ILE A 341 -4.52 -15.37 16.32
N ILE A 342 -5.27 -14.27 16.45
CA ILE A 342 -4.96 -12.97 15.83
C ILE A 342 -4.82 -11.94 16.96
N PRO A 343 -3.60 -11.57 17.36
CA PRO A 343 -3.40 -10.57 18.40
C PRO A 343 -3.96 -9.20 17.98
N ILE A 344 -4.73 -8.57 18.87
CA ILE A 344 -5.45 -7.33 18.56
C ILE A 344 -4.47 -6.15 18.58
N SER A 345 -4.37 -5.44 17.46
CA SER A 345 -3.60 -4.19 17.33
C SER A 345 -4.29 -3.25 16.34
N TYR A 346 -4.07 -1.94 16.50
CA TYR A 346 -4.64 -0.92 15.61
C TYR A 346 -4.21 -1.10 14.15
N ASP A 347 -2.98 -1.53 13.91
CA ASP A 347 -2.41 -1.67 12.57
C ASP A 347 -3.10 -2.73 11.70
N LEU A 348 -3.88 -3.65 12.31
CA LEU A 348 -4.79 -4.55 11.56
C LEU A 348 -5.77 -3.79 10.66
N ALA A 349 -6.07 -2.53 10.98
CA ALA A 349 -6.97 -1.67 10.21
C ALA A 349 -6.38 -1.14 8.90
N ARG A 350 -5.05 -1.17 8.76
CA ARG A 350 -4.32 -0.60 7.61
C ARG A 350 -3.51 -1.64 6.85
N SER A 351 -3.07 -2.71 7.51
CA SER A 351 -2.21 -3.73 6.92
C SER A 351 -2.83 -4.31 5.63
N ASN A 352 -1.96 -4.78 4.75
CA ASN A 352 -2.31 -5.36 3.46
C ASN A 352 -2.45 -6.89 3.53
N ALA A 353 -1.90 -7.54 4.55
CA ALA A 353 -2.02 -8.98 4.74
C ALA A 353 -1.76 -9.37 6.20
N LEU A 354 -1.92 -10.66 6.49
CA LEU A 354 -1.44 -11.27 7.72
C LEU A 354 -0.20 -12.11 7.41
N VAL A 355 0.74 -12.16 8.35
CA VAL A 355 1.88 -13.07 8.33
C VAL A 355 1.73 -14.12 9.42
N GLU A 356 2.13 -15.34 9.08
CA GLU A 356 2.02 -16.48 9.98
C GLU A 356 3.24 -16.60 10.90
N GLY A 357 2.99 -16.56 12.20
CA GLY A 357 3.98 -16.82 13.24
C GLY A 357 3.73 -18.16 13.88
N PHE A 358 4.78 -18.98 14.01
CA PHE A 358 4.72 -20.27 14.69
C PHE A 358 5.72 -20.24 15.85
N PRO A 359 5.33 -20.64 17.08
CA PRO A 359 6.26 -20.71 18.19
C PRO A 359 7.54 -21.48 17.84
N GLY A 360 8.69 -20.88 18.13
CA GLY A 360 10.02 -21.45 17.80
C GLY A 360 10.47 -21.31 16.34
N LYS A 361 9.67 -20.71 15.45
CA LYS A 361 10.09 -20.31 14.10
C LYS A 361 10.17 -18.78 13.99
N PRO A 362 11.03 -18.25 13.11
CA PRO A 362 11.07 -16.82 12.86
C PRO A 362 9.80 -16.34 12.14
N LEU A 363 9.30 -15.17 12.54
CA LEU A 363 8.29 -14.41 11.80
C LEU A 363 8.97 -13.22 11.12
N TYR A 364 8.55 -12.87 9.90
CA TYR A 364 9.04 -11.72 9.16
C TYR A 364 7.88 -10.79 8.84
N ALA A 365 8.01 -9.51 9.21
CA ALA A 365 7.04 -8.46 8.91
C ALA A 365 7.75 -7.17 8.48
N THR A 366 7.08 -6.29 7.75
CA THR A 366 7.70 -5.08 7.21
C THR A 366 7.45 -3.85 8.09
N ASN A 367 8.53 -3.13 8.36
CA ASN A 367 8.47 -1.70 8.65
C ASN A 367 8.33 -0.99 7.29
N GLU A 368 7.09 -0.70 6.91
CA GLU A 368 6.73 -0.15 5.59
C GLU A 368 7.31 1.25 5.38
N TYR A 369 7.37 2.06 6.45
CA TYR A 369 7.87 3.43 6.40
C TYR A 369 9.37 3.45 6.09
N ASP A 370 10.16 2.68 6.85
CA ASP A 370 11.62 2.64 6.66
C ASP A 370 12.07 1.67 5.55
N LYS A 371 11.12 0.95 4.92
CA LYS A 371 11.34 -0.02 3.84
C LYS A 371 12.21 -1.21 4.23
N ARG A 372 11.92 -1.85 5.37
CA ARG A 372 12.75 -2.96 5.91
C ARG A 372 11.90 -4.12 6.39
N VAL A 373 12.40 -5.32 6.22
CA VAL A 373 11.87 -6.50 6.91
C VAL A 373 12.52 -6.63 8.27
N VAL A 374 11.69 -6.81 9.28
CA VAL A 374 12.08 -7.12 10.66
C VAL A 374 11.72 -8.57 10.94
N ARG A 375 12.70 -9.32 11.47
CA ARG A 375 12.55 -10.68 11.95
C ARG A 375 12.22 -10.66 13.44
N PHE A 376 11.32 -11.54 13.86
CA PHE A 376 10.91 -11.74 15.24
C PHE A 376 10.99 -13.20 15.62
N GLU A 377 11.19 -13.47 16.90
CA GLU A 377 10.87 -14.75 17.51
C GLU A 377 9.41 -14.75 17.96
N ILE A 378 8.76 -15.92 17.95
CA ILE A 378 7.42 -16.10 18.50
C ILE A 378 7.51 -17.02 19.71
N ASP A 379 7.02 -16.54 20.85
CA ASP A 379 6.99 -17.33 22.08
C ASP A 379 5.83 -18.34 22.10
N SER A 380 5.79 -19.22 23.10
CA SER A 380 4.74 -20.25 23.23
C SER A 380 3.34 -19.70 23.52
N LYS A 381 3.24 -18.41 23.83
CA LYS A 381 1.99 -17.68 24.05
C LYS A 381 1.59 -16.83 22.86
N GLY A 382 2.36 -16.86 21.78
CA GLY A 382 2.08 -16.18 20.52
C GLY A 382 2.51 -14.72 20.49
N TYR A 383 3.35 -14.26 21.43
CA TYR A 383 3.92 -12.91 21.38
C TYR A 383 5.15 -12.86 20.47
N VAL A 384 5.27 -11.77 19.71
CA VAL A 384 6.50 -11.39 19.00
C VAL A 384 7.55 -10.88 19.98
N MET A 385 8.79 -11.32 19.79
CA MET A 385 9.94 -11.02 20.64
C MET A 385 11.18 -10.72 19.78
N ASN A 386 12.18 -10.07 20.39
CA ASN A 386 13.54 -9.93 19.85
C ASN A 386 13.60 -9.39 18.40
N PRO A 387 13.09 -8.16 18.14
CA PRO A 387 13.09 -7.58 16.81
C PRO A 387 14.51 -7.44 16.25
N PHE A 388 14.72 -7.93 15.03
CA PHE A 388 15.98 -7.84 14.30
C PHE A 388 15.75 -7.38 12.86
N TYR A 389 16.28 -6.21 12.50
CA TYR A 389 16.25 -5.72 11.12
C TYR A 389 17.06 -6.67 10.22
N PHE A 390 16.36 -7.40 9.35
CA PHE A 390 16.92 -8.52 8.61
C PHE A 390 17.41 -8.13 7.22
N VAL A 391 16.61 -7.37 6.47
CA VAL A 391 16.98 -6.86 5.14
C VAL A 391 16.44 -5.44 4.91
N GLU A 392 17.19 -4.64 4.16
CA GLU A 392 16.87 -3.25 3.77
C GLU A 392 15.95 -3.22 2.53
N LYS A 393 14.90 -4.04 2.58
CA LYS A 393 13.80 -4.14 1.60
C LYS A 393 12.52 -4.49 2.32
N GLY A 394 11.38 -3.97 1.88
CA GLY A 394 10.07 -4.40 2.39
C GLY A 394 8.98 -3.33 2.35
N GLU A 395 7.85 -3.64 1.71
CA GLU A 395 6.68 -2.76 1.68
C GLU A 395 5.50 -3.42 2.39
N TYR A 396 4.86 -4.39 1.74
CA TYR A 396 3.54 -4.85 2.14
C TYR A 396 3.50 -6.23 2.78
N SER A 397 4.30 -7.19 2.29
CA SER A 397 4.24 -8.55 2.81
C SER A 397 5.52 -9.34 2.57
N THR A 398 5.62 -10.48 3.25
CA THR A 398 6.69 -11.45 3.05
C THR A 398 6.14 -12.87 3.04
N ALA A 399 6.88 -13.78 2.41
CA ALA A 399 6.65 -15.23 2.51
C ALA A 399 7.98 -15.96 2.70
N VAL A 400 7.95 -17.12 3.36
CA VAL A 400 9.14 -17.95 3.58
C VAL A 400 8.87 -19.34 3.03
N ASN A 401 9.79 -19.85 2.19
CA ASN A 401 9.66 -21.21 1.67
C ASN A 401 10.17 -22.26 2.66
N ASN A 402 10.01 -23.54 2.33
CA ASN A 402 10.37 -24.66 3.21
C ASN A 402 11.88 -24.78 3.52
N VAL A 403 12.76 -24.11 2.77
CA VAL A 403 14.21 -24.06 3.04
C VAL A 403 14.66 -22.76 3.72
N GLY A 404 13.72 -21.88 4.06
CA GLY A 404 13.98 -20.64 4.80
C GLY A 404 14.34 -19.43 3.93
N ASN A 405 14.22 -19.52 2.60
CA ASN A 405 14.39 -18.34 1.74
C ASN A 405 13.19 -17.40 1.93
N LEU A 406 13.50 -16.11 2.10
CA LEU A 406 12.55 -15.03 2.29
C LEU A 406 12.22 -14.36 0.95
N TYR A 407 10.93 -14.21 0.67
CA TYR A 407 10.38 -13.50 -0.48
C TYR A 407 9.74 -12.22 0.03
N VAL A 408 10.14 -11.07 -0.54
CA VAL A 408 9.75 -9.74 -0.05
C VAL A 408 9.09 -8.96 -1.16
N ALA A 409 7.84 -8.51 -0.92
CA ALA A 409 7.12 -7.59 -1.79
C ALA A 409 7.64 -6.15 -1.58
N ASP A 410 8.30 -5.59 -2.59
CA ASP A 410 8.84 -4.23 -2.58
C ASP A 410 8.99 -3.67 -4.01
N GLY A 411 7.90 -3.22 -4.62
CA GLY A 411 7.86 -2.88 -6.06
C GLY A 411 7.98 -4.09 -6.99
N GLU A 412 8.81 -5.07 -6.66
CA GLU A 412 8.99 -6.39 -7.28
C GLU A 412 8.99 -7.46 -6.17
N VAL A 413 9.30 -8.73 -6.47
CA VAL A 413 9.53 -9.75 -5.43
C VAL A 413 11.02 -10.10 -5.31
N TYR A 414 11.65 -9.62 -4.24
CA TYR A 414 13.06 -9.90 -3.93
C TYR A 414 13.19 -11.20 -3.14
N ILE A 415 14.23 -11.99 -3.44
CA ILE A 415 14.49 -13.26 -2.77
C ILE A 415 15.80 -13.18 -2.00
N PHE A 416 15.75 -13.52 -0.72
CA PHE A 416 16.90 -13.61 0.18
C PHE A 416 17.03 -15.02 0.74
N ASN A 417 18.25 -15.46 0.98
CA ASN A 417 18.52 -16.71 1.68
C ASN A 417 18.32 -16.55 3.21
N PRO A 418 18.40 -17.63 4.02
CA PRO A 418 18.22 -17.55 5.47
C PRO A 418 19.22 -16.64 6.21
N GLU A 419 20.35 -16.28 5.58
CA GLU A 419 21.32 -15.33 6.11
C GLU A 419 21.07 -13.88 5.67
N GLY A 420 20.00 -13.61 4.93
CA GLY A 420 19.64 -12.27 4.43
C GLY A 420 20.42 -11.83 3.19
N LYS A 421 21.12 -12.76 2.51
CA LYS A 421 21.81 -12.45 1.26
C LYS A 421 20.85 -12.51 0.07
N PRO A 422 20.87 -11.53 -0.85
CA PRO A 422 20.03 -11.56 -2.04
C PRO A 422 20.46 -12.72 -2.94
N ILE A 423 19.49 -13.53 -3.39
CA ILE A 423 19.71 -14.70 -4.26
C ILE A 423 18.84 -14.66 -5.52
N GLY A 424 17.89 -13.73 -5.61
CA GLY A 424 17.05 -13.60 -6.79
C GLY A 424 16.10 -12.42 -6.76
N LEU A 425 15.48 -12.19 -7.91
CA LEU A 425 14.44 -11.20 -8.17
C LEU A 425 13.43 -11.86 -9.11
N ILE A 426 12.15 -11.70 -8.83
CA ILE A 426 11.06 -12.03 -9.75
C ILE A 426 10.46 -10.69 -10.19
N GLU A 427 10.60 -10.40 -11.47
CA GLU A 427 9.95 -9.25 -12.10
C GLU A 427 8.47 -9.57 -12.30
N ILE A 428 7.62 -8.67 -11.85
CA ILE A 428 6.16 -8.81 -11.95
C ILE A 428 5.56 -7.65 -12.75
N PRO A 429 4.43 -7.88 -13.45
CA PRO A 429 3.86 -6.87 -14.33
C PRO A 429 3.37 -5.62 -13.60
N GLU A 430 2.90 -5.79 -12.36
CA GLU A 430 2.35 -4.75 -11.49
C GLU A 430 2.88 -4.93 -10.06
N ARG A 431 2.94 -3.87 -9.26
CA ARG A 431 3.49 -3.88 -7.89
C ARG A 431 2.80 -4.94 -7.01
N PRO A 432 3.53 -5.74 -6.21
CA PRO A 432 2.93 -6.77 -5.40
C PRO A 432 2.47 -6.18 -4.06
N THR A 433 1.21 -6.41 -3.69
CA THR A 433 0.66 -6.03 -2.37
C THR A 433 0.72 -7.19 -1.37
N SER A 434 0.84 -8.43 -1.86
CA SER A 434 0.86 -9.64 -1.04
C SER A 434 1.64 -10.74 -1.78
N VAL A 435 2.30 -11.62 -1.04
CA VAL A 435 3.03 -12.79 -1.56
C VAL A 435 2.74 -13.97 -0.63
N ILE A 436 2.36 -15.11 -1.20
CA ILE A 436 2.09 -16.36 -0.48
C ILE A 436 2.50 -17.56 -1.33
N PHE A 437 2.80 -18.69 -0.70
CA PHE A 437 2.97 -19.97 -1.39
C PHE A 437 1.63 -20.69 -1.47
N GLY A 438 1.30 -21.21 -2.65
CA GLY A 438 0.08 -21.99 -2.90
C GLY A 438 0.22 -22.82 -4.18
N GLY A 439 -0.86 -23.49 -4.57
CA GLY A 439 -0.89 -24.42 -5.69
C GLY A 439 -0.55 -25.87 -5.31
N LYS A 440 -0.66 -26.77 -6.29
CA LYS A 440 -0.21 -28.17 -6.16
C LYS A 440 1.28 -28.22 -6.46
N GLY A 441 2.11 -28.32 -5.43
CA GLY A 441 3.57 -28.37 -5.56
C GLY A 441 4.22 -28.98 -4.35
#